data_AF-A1ZY13-F1
#
_entry.id   AF-A1ZY13-F1
#
_cell.length_a   1.000
_cell.length_b   1.000
_cell.length_c   1.000
_cell.angle_alpha   90.00
_cell.angle_beta   90.00
_cell.angle_gamma   90.00
#
_symmetry.space_group_name_H-M   'P 1'
#
loop_
_entity.id
_entity.type
_entity.pdbx_description
1 polymer ?
#
loop_
_entity_poly.entity_id
_entity_poly.type
_entity_poly.pdbx_seq_one_letter_code
_entity_poly.pdbx_strand_id
1 'polypeptide(L)' 'MKEFDNIEQIFGWFIENVYPTLTSEEKRKMKDAKYEFQKRGNISKKKMQAILDQYGEIKMIYHIKKQS' A
#
# COMPACT_ATOMS: atom_id res chain seq x y z
N MET A 1 3.97 -13.57 6.51
CA MET A 1 4.35 -12.23 6.03
C MET A 1 4.64 -12.34 4.55
N LYS A 2 4.20 -11.37 3.74
CA LYS A 2 4.46 -11.34 2.30
C LYS A 2 5.46 -10.23 2.03
N GLU A 3 6.53 -10.55 1.33
CA GLU A 3 7.55 -9.57 0.93
C GLU A 3 7.18 -8.98 -0.42
N PHE A 4 7.49 -7.71 -0.59
CA PHE A 4 7.19 -6.94 -1.80
C PHE A 4 8.41 -6.09 -2.13
N ASP A 5 8.68 -5.92 -3.43
CA ASP A 5 9.87 -5.19 -3.89
C ASP A 5 9.70 -3.67 -3.78
N ASN A 6 8.46 -3.19 -3.77
CA ASN A 6 8.16 -1.77 -3.69
C ASN A 6 6.80 -1.49 -3.04
N ILE A 7 6.61 -0.24 -2.63
CA ILE A 7 5.39 0.23 -1.96
C ILE A 7 4.13 0.15 -2.82
N GLU A 8 4.25 0.25 -4.14
CA GLU A 8 3.11 0.17 -5.07
C GLU A 8 2.52 -1.24 -5.09
N GLN A 9 3.38 -2.27 -5.06
CA GLN A 9 2.95 -3.66 -4.94
C GLN A 9 2.28 -3.95 -3.60
N ILE A 10 2.83 -3.42 -2.49
CA ILE A 10 2.19 -3.52 -1.16
C ILE A 10 0.81 -2.87 -1.20
N PHE A 11 0.72 -1.66 -1.76
CA PHE A 11 -0.52 -0.90 -1.84
C PHE A 11 -1.56 -1.61 -2.72
N GLY A 12 -1.14 -2.18 -3.84
CA GLY A 12 -2.01 -3.01 -4.70
C GLY A 12 -2.57 -4.20 -3.95
N TRP A 13 -1.71 -4.98 -3.27
CA TRP A 13 -2.14 -6.11 -2.47
C TRP A 13 -3.09 -5.70 -1.34
N PHE A 14 -2.83 -4.57 -0.67
CA PHE A 14 -3.70 -4.00 0.35
C PHE A 14 -5.10 -3.70 -0.19
N ILE A 15 -5.20 -3.07 -1.36
CA ILE A 15 -6.49 -2.75 -2.00
C ILE A 15 -7.27 -4.03 -2.38
N GLU A 16 -6.59 -5.11 -2.72
CA GLU A 16 -7.25 -6.37 -3.10
C GLU A 16 -7.64 -7.23 -1.90
N ASN A 17 -6.84 -7.24 -0.83
CA ASN A 17 -6.98 -8.21 0.27
C ASN A 17 -7.50 -7.59 1.56
N VAL A 18 -7.10 -6.36 1.88
CA VAL A 18 -7.45 -5.69 3.15
C VAL A 18 -8.59 -4.71 2.95
N TYR A 19 -8.57 -3.90 1.89
CA TYR A 19 -9.64 -2.91 1.64
C TYR A 19 -11.06 -3.50 1.65
N PRO A 20 -11.34 -4.73 1.15
CA PRO A 20 -12.68 -5.32 1.23
C PRO A 20 -13.17 -5.55 2.66
N THR A 21 -12.28 -5.85 3.61
CA THR A 21 -12.62 -6.17 5.00
C THR A 21 -12.83 -4.94 5.87
N LEU A 22 -12.46 -3.76 5.38
CA LEU A 22 -12.60 -2.50 6.10
C LEU A 22 -14.06 -2.08 6.26
N THR A 23 -14.32 -1.30 7.31
CA THR A 23 -15.61 -0.66 7.54
C THR A 23 -15.90 0.42 6.50
N SER A 24 -17.17 0.81 6.38
CA SER A 24 -17.61 1.87 5.46
C SER A 24 -16.93 3.22 5.73
N GLU A 25 -16.59 3.51 6.99
CA GLU A 25 -15.92 4.76 7.36
C GLU A 25 -14.46 4.78 6.90
N GLU A 26 -13.73 3.69 7.12
CA GLU A 26 -12.33 3.52 6.68
C GLU A 26 -12.24 3.55 5.15
N LYS A 27 -13.17 2.85 4.47
CA LYS A 27 -13.29 2.87 3.01
C LYS A 27 -13.50 4.28 2.46
N ARG A 28 -14.26 5.13 3.17
CA ARG A 28 -14.46 6.54 2.81
C ARG A 28 -13.16 7.35 2.90
N LYS A 29 -12.39 7.18 3.99
CA LYS A 29 -11.10 7.87 4.20
C LYS A 29 -10.08 7.56 3.10
N MET A 30 -10.18 6.37 2.50
CA MET A 30 -9.25 5.89 1.46
C MET A 30 -9.81 5.95 0.04
N LYS A 31 -11.03 6.44 -0.15
CA LYS A 31 -11.70 6.47 -1.45
C LYS A 31 -10.88 7.21 -2.50
N ASP A 32 -10.36 8.39 -2.14
CA ASP A 32 -9.58 9.21 -3.06
C ASP A 32 -8.24 8.56 -3.38
N ALA A 33 -7.54 8.02 -2.38
CA ALA A 33 -6.26 7.33 -2.58
C ALA A 33 -6.41 6.10 -3.50
N LYS A 34 -7.47 5.30 -3.30
CA LYS A 34 -7.79 4.16 -4.17
C LYS A 34 -8.06 4.62 -5.60
N TYR A 35 -8.86 5.67 -5.77
CA TYR A 35 -9.17 6.23 -7.09
C TYR A 35 -7.91 6.77 -7.79
N GLU A 36 -7.06 7.51 -7.07
CA GLU A 36 -5.79 8.02 -7.60
C GLU A 36 -4.85 6.89 -8.04
N PHE A 37 -4.77 5.82 -7.24
CA PHE A 37 -3.99 4.62 -7.57
C PHE A 37 -4.51 3.91 -8.83
N GLN A 38 -5.81 3.62 -8.90
CA GLN A 38 -6.39 2.85 -10.01
C GLN A 38 -6.52 3.64 -11.32
N LYS A 39 -6.75 4.95 -11.25
CA LYS A 39 -7.21 5.74 -12.40
C LYS A 39 -6.18 6.75 -12.91
N ARG A 40 -5.27 7.20 -12.07
CA ARG A 40 -4.26 8.21 -12.43
C ARG A 40 -2.83 7.69 -12.35
N GLY A 41 -2.57 6.62 -11.61
CA GLY A 41 -1.22 6.13 -11.34
C GLY A 41 -0.33 7.19 -10.64
N ASN A 42 -0.95 8.22 -10.07
CA ASN A 42 -0.25 9.43 -9.62
C ASN A 42 -0.54 9.72 -8.14
N ILE A 43 -0.41 8.67 -7.32
CA ILE A 43 -0.45 8.76 -5.87
C ILE A 43 0.98 8.72 -5.36
N SER A 44 1.31 9.62 -4.43
CA SER A 44 2.66 9.68 -3.88
C SER A 44 2.94 8.47 -2.98
N LYS A 45 4.17 7.96 -3.05
CA LYS A 45 4.64 6.88 -2.17
C LYS A 45 4.45 7.21 -0.68
N LYS A 46 4.59 8.48 -0.30
CA LYS A 46 4.32 8.96 1.08
C LYS A 46 2.85 8.75 1.49
N LYS A 47 1.90 9.02 0.60
CA LYS A 47 0.47 8.85 0.88
C LYS A 47 0.09 7.37 0.95
N MET A 48 0.70 6.54 0.10
CA MET A 48 0.58 5.08 0.23
C MET A 48 1.08 4.61 1.59
N GLN A 49 2.27 5.05 2.00
CA GLN A 49 2.88 4.66 3.27
C GLN A 49 2.01 5.05 4.47
N ALA A 50 1.52 6.29 4.50
CA ALA A 50 0.68 6.76 5.60
C ALA A 50 -0.60 5.92 5.77
N ILE A 51 -1.22 5.50 4.67
CA ILE A 51 -2.40 4.61 4.72
C ILE A 51 -1.98 3.23 5.20
N LEU A 52 -0.92 2.71 4.63
CA LEU A 52 -0.38 1.39 4.93
C LEU A 52 -0.01 1.24 6.42
N ASP A 53 0.66 2.23 7.00
CA ASP A 53 1.00 2.31 8.42
C ASP A 53 -0.23 2.39 9.33
N GLN A 54 -1.35 2.89 8.82
CA GLN A 54 -2.60 3.02 9.57
C GLN A 54 -3.36 1.69 9.69
N TYR A 55 -3.20 0.78 8.72
CA TYR A 55 -4.00 -0.45 8.63
C TYR A 55 -3.16 -1.74 8.68
N GLY A 56 -1.83 -1.63 8.80
CA GLY A 56 -0.95 -2.78 8.94
C GLY A 56 0.44 -2.40 9.47
N GLU A 57 1.12 -3.38 10.06
CA GLU A 57 2.54 -3.25 10.40
C GLU A 57 3.38 -3.57 9.17
N ILE A 58 3.96 -2.56 8.55
CA ILE A 58 4.85 -2.76 7.40
C ILE A 58 6.29 -2.63 7.85
N LYS A 59 7.00 -3.75 7.80
CA LYS A 59 8.45 -3.79 7.99
C LYS A 59 9.12 -3.73 6.63
N MET A 60 9.96 -2.72 6.44
CA MET A 60 10.80 -2.56 5.25
C MET A 60 12.07 -3.42 5.42
N ILE A 61 12.26 -4.42 4.55
CA ILE A 61 13.40 -5.34 4.62
C ILE A 61 14.38 -5.00 3.48
N TYR A 62 15.57 -4.50 3.84
CA TYR A 62 16.62 -4.17 2.87
C TYR A 62 17.47 -5.40 2.56
N HIS A 63 17.55 -5.76 1.28
CA HIS A 63 18.40 -6.84 0.80
C HIS A 63 19.58 -6.25 0.01
N ILE A 64 20.81 -6.60 0.39
CA ILE A 64 22.02 -6.29 -0.38
C ILE A 64 22.51 -7.58 -1.04
N LYS A 65 22.67 -7.53 -2.37
CA LYS A 65 23.33 -8.59 -3.14
C LYS A 65 24.66 -8.05 -3.68
N LYS A 66 25.76 -8.69 -3.33
CA LYS A 66 27.09 -8.38 -3.87
C LYS A 66 27.12 -8.78 -5.35
N GLN A 67 27.36 -7.83 -6.25
CA GLN A 67 27.72 -8.16 -7.64
C GLN A 67 29.09 -8.83 -7.61
N SER A 68 29.14 -10.11 -8.01
CA SER A 68 30.37 -10.89 -8.21
C SER A 68 30.52 -11.21 -9.68
#